data_AF-A0A956HGR6-F1
#
_entry.id   AF-A0A956HGR6-F1
#
_cell.length_a   1.000
_cell.length_b   1.000
_cell.length_c   1.000
_cell.angle_alpha   90.00
_cell.angle_beta   90.00
_cell.angle_gamma   90.00
#
_symmetry.space_group_name_H-M   'P 1'
#
loop_
_entity.id
_entity.type
_entity.pdbx_description
1 polymer ?
#
loop_
_entity_poly.entity_id
_entity_poly.type
_entity_poly.pdbx_seq_one_letter_code
_entity_poly.pdbx_strand_id
1 'polypeptide(L)'
;MRSSPAAKPRQQQRPRCRGRASLLVAVALTHGCARVPTETVTTAPRAGAPVTVRSGPPSAHDEIGRRVIARDLDATWERGDGYLIVRVTEARQCQLIERVPVRRTVTTRRKLDPGVYFLYALAAVALGVAAYAYARPADFSSSTKTDASGAAVENLAPGYLTAGILTVGGSVALGAAIVQTARARKETRLVEGYAVREGPVESCAPPRVPAVGRRVRVRVGGEAREAVTDADGVARLAWPGDASSPALFVDDAPVEWREHDAASAEAPLARVEDPG
;
A
#
# COMPACT_ATOMS: atom_id res chain seq x y z
N MET A 1 14.94 -14.45 8.71
CA MET A 1 14.41 -13.09 8.95
C MET A 1 14.30 -12.34 7.62
N ARG A 2 13.10 -12.22 7.04
CA ARG A 2 12.85 -11.36 5.87
C ARG A 2 12.11 -10.12 6.35
N SER A 3 12.80 -8.98 6.38
CA SER A 3 12.19 -7.68 6.59
C SER A 3 11.03 -7.50 5.61
N SER A 4 9.82 -7.35 6.15
CA SER A 4 8.64 -7.00 5.35
C SER A 4 8.93 -5.67 4.64
N PRO A 5 9.01 -5.62 3.31
CA PRO A 5 9.36 -4.38 2.64
C PRO A 5 8.24 -3.36 2.88
N ALA A 6 8.63 -2.20 3.42
CA ALA A 6 7.76 -1.03 3.52
C ALA A 6 7.01 -0.85 2.20
N ALA A 7 5.67 -0.87 2.26
CA ALA A 7 4.80 -0.83 1.10
C ALA A 7 5.14 0.41 0.26
N LYS A 8 5.88 0.18 -0.83
CA LYS A 8 6.25 1.21 -1.80
C LYS A 8 4.94 1.80 -2.36
N PRO A 9 4.77 3.13 -2.38
CA PRO A 9 3.56 3.73 -2.92
C PRO A 9 3.37 3.26 -4.36
N ARG A 10 2.27 2.53 -4.63
CA ARG A 10 1.90 2.10 -5.98
C ARG A 10 1.71 3.35 -6.84
N GLN A 11 2.69 3.64 -7.70
CA GLN A 11 2.53 4.58 -8.80
C GLN A 11 1.52 3.98 -9.79
N GLN A 12 0.28 4.48 -9.72
CA GLN A 12 -0.79 4.10 -10.64
C GLN A 12 -0.48 4.68 -12.02
N GLN A 13 -0.13 3.81 -12.98
CA GLN A 13 0.13 4.18 -14.38
C GLN A 13 -1.13 4.79 -15.01
N ARG A 14 -0.99 5.97 -15.63
CA ARG A 14 -2.08 6.67 -16.33
C ARG A 14 -2.20 6.26 -17.80
N PRO A 15 -3.42 6.31 -18.37
CA PRO A 15 -3.66 6.02 -19.78
C PRO A 15 -3.05 7.07 -20.71
N ARG A 16 -2.49 6.62 -21.84
CA ARG A 16 -1.98 7.48 -22.93
C ARG A 16 -3.13 7.93 -23.83
N CYS A 17 -3.55 9.19 -23.74
CA CYS A 17 -4.41 9.80 -24.74
C CYS A 17 -3.57 10.17 -25.97
N ARG A 18 -3.74 9.43 -27.08
CA ARG A 18 -3.32 9.87 -28.42
C ARG A 18 -4.46 10.67 -29.04
N GLY A 19 -4.23 11.96 -29.28
CA GLY A 19 -5.10 12.81 -30.10
C GLY A 19 -4.31 13.38 -31.27
N ARG A 20 -4.69 13.01 -32.49
CA ARG A 20 -4.39 13.76 -33.72
C ARG A 20 -5.54 14.74 -33.97
N ALA A 21 -5.20 15.84 -34.64
CA ALA A 21 -6.06 16.88 -35.19
C ALA A 21 -6.44 18.05 -34.25
N SER A 22 -5.68 19.15 -34.34
CA SER A 22 -6.14 20.42 -34.94
C SER A 22 -5.12 21.52 -34.66
N LEU A 23 -4.23 21.74 -35.63
CA LEU A 23 -3.26 22.84 -35.68
C LEU A 23 -4.04 24.14 -35.96
N LEU A 24 -4.18 25.03 -34.97
CA LEU A 24 -4.24 26.50 -35.10
C LEU A 24 -4.62 27.22 -33.77
N VAL A 25 -4.85 26.50 -32.68
CA VAL A 25 -4.83 27.03 -31.28
C VAL A 25 -3.62 26.45 -30.52
N ALA A 26 -2.48 26.31 -31.21
CA ALA A 26 -1.39 25.42 -30.78
C ALA A 26 -0.27 26.10 -29.96
N VAL A 27 -0.27 27.42 -29.77
CA VAL A 27 0.80 28.10 -29.00
C VAL A 27 0.43 28.28 -27.51
N ALA A 28 -0.85 28.25 -27.14
CA ALA A 28 -1.27 28.42 -25.74
C ALA A 28 -1.48 27.09 -24.97
N LEU A 29 -1.48 25.92 -25.63
CA LEU A 29 -1.85 24.64 -25.01
C LEU A 29 -0.69 23.65 -24.79
N THR A 30 0.54 23.99 -25.18
CA THR A 30 1.69 23.04 -25.13
C THR A 30 2.39 22.93 -23.77
N HIS A 31 2.01 23.72 -22.76
CA HIS A 31 2.65 23.70 -21.43
C HIS A 31 1.82 23.00 -20.34
N GLY A 32 0.76 22.29 -20.71
CA GLY A 32 -0.11 21.58 -19.78
C GLY A 32 0.49 20.27 -19.27
N CYS A 33 1.57 20.34 -18.48
CA CYS A 33 1.97 19.22 -17.64
C CYS A 33 0.79 18.84 -16.74
N ALA A 34 0.14 17.72 -17.03
CA ALA A 34 -1.01 17.23 -16.27
C ALA A 34 -0.63 17.11 -14.80
N ARG A 35 -1.21 17.97 -13.95
CA ARG A 35 -0.85 18.06 -12.54
C ARG A 35 -1.17 16.77 -11.81
N VAL A 36 -0.17 16.24 -11.11
CA VAL A 36 -0.35 15.17 -10.16
C VAL A 36 -0.87 15.80 -8.86
N PRO A 37 -2.06 15.44 -8.37
CA PRO A 37 -2.52 15.88 -7.06
C PRO A 37 -1.50 15.43 -6.01
N THR A 38 -1.07 16.35 -5.16
CA THR A 38 -0.25 15.99 -3.99
C THR A 38 -1.19 15.60 -2.86
N GLU A 39 -1.18 14.32 -2.52
CA GLU A 39 -1.90 13.77 -1.39
C GLU A 39 -0.96 13.69 -0.18
N THR A 40 -1.34 14.39 0.89
CA THR A 40 -0.66 14.27 2.18
C THR A 40 -1.56 13.46 3.10
N VAL A 41 -1.00 12.40 3.66
CA VAL A 41 -1.70 11.46 4.53
C VAL A 41 -1.13 11.60 5.93
N THR A 42 -1.97 11.99 6.87
CA THR A 42 -1.62 12.02 8.30
C THR A 42 -2.47 10.99 9.02
N THR A 43 -1.82 10.04 9.69
CA THR A 43 -2.50 9.01 10.49
C THR A 43 -2.31 9.36 11.96
N ALA A 44 -3.41 9.47 12.71
CA ALA A 44 -3.38 9.68 14.15
C ALA A 44 -4.18 8.59 14.87
N PRO A 45 -3.73 8.10 16.04
CA PRO A 45 -4.53 7.21 16.86
C PRO A 45 -5.81 7.91 17.31
N ARG A 46 -6.92 7.17 17.36
CA ARG A 46 -8.21 7.72 17.82
C ARG A 46 -8.25 7.70 19.34
N ALA A 47 -8.18 8.88 19.96
CA ALA A 47 -8.34 9.02 21.41
C ALA A 47 -9.73 8.52 21.86
N GLY A 48 -9.77 7.70 22.92
CA GLY A 48 -11.00 7.21 23.55
C GLY A 48 -11.74 6.08 22.80
N ALA A 49 -11.23 5.60 21.66
CA ALA A 49 -11.79 4.41 21.03
C ALA A 49 -11.20 3.15 21.71
N PRO A 50 -12.04 2.18 22.13
CA PRO A 50 -11.54 0.94 22.70
C PRO A 50 -10.67 0.25 21.64
N VAL A 51 -9.46 -0.16 22.03
CA VAL A 51 -8.62 -1.04 21.21
C VAL A 51 -9.36 -2.37 21.13
N THR A 52 -9.98 -2.64 20.00
CA THR A 52 -10.70 -3.89 19.78
C THR A 52 -9.67 -4.95 19.39
N VAL A 53 -9.25 -5.73 20.38
CA VAL A 53 -8.72 -7.07 20.12
C VAL A 53 -9.91 -7.87 19.61
N ARG A 54 -10.06 -8.01 18.28
CA ARG A 54 -11.21 -8.68 17.69
C ARG A 54 -11.12 -10.18 17.95
N SER A 55 -11.74 -10.64 19.03
CA SER A 55 -12.17 -12.02 19.22
C SER A 55 -13.39 -12.28 18.32
N GLY A 56 -13.18 -12.40 17.01
CA GLY A 56 -14.22 -12.90 16.08
C GLY A 56 -14.45 -14.41 16.29
N PRO A 57 -15.59 -14.97 15.83
CA PRO A 57 -15.82 -16.40 15.92
C PRO A 57 -14.68 -17.16 15.20
N PRO A 58 -14.14 -18.22 15.80
CA PRO A 58 -12.94 -18.91 15.32
C PRO A 58 -13.25 -19.58 13.98
N SER A 59 -12.76 -19.01 12.89
CA SER A 59 -12.52 -19.79 11.69
C SER A 59 -11.25 -20.59 11.92
N ALA A 60 -11.32 -21.91 11.78
CA ALA A 60 -10.38 -22.94 12.28
C ALA A 60 -8.91 -22.86 11.80
N HIS A 61 -8.50 -21.79 11.11
CA HIS A 61 -7.14 -21.60 10.59
C HIS A 61 -6.50 -20.24 10.91
N ASP A 62 -7.22 -19.33 11.58
CA ASP A 62 -6.65 -18.07 12.08
C ASP A 62 -6.98 -17.97 13.58
N GLU A 63 -6.02 -18.28 14.45
CA GLU A 63 -6.08 -17.79 15.83
C GLU A 63 -5.95 -16.27 15.77
N ILE A 64 -7.10 -15.59 15.65
CA ILE A 64 -7.19 -14.15 15.38
C ILE A 64 -6.49 -13.42 16.53
N GLY A 65 -5.30 -12.92 16.23
CA GLY A 65 -4.44 -12.22 17.17
C GLY A 65 -3.03 -12.80 17.25
N ARG A 66 -2.76 -14.04 16.83
CA ARG A 66 -1.39 -14.59 16.86
C ARG A 66 -0.97 -15.07 15.48
N ARG A 67 0.17 -14.57 15.01
CA ARG A 67 0.78 -14.98 13.74
C ARG A 67 2.07 -15.73 14.03
N VAL A 68 2.25 -16.90 13.42
CA VAL A 68 3.54 -17.60 13.44
C VAL A 68 4.55 -16.82 12.59
N ILE A 69 5.62 -16.32 13.20
CA ILE A 69 6.66 -15.51 12.53
C ILE A 69 7.97 -16.27 12.34
N ALA A 70 8.24 -17.27 13.18
CA ALA A 70 9.40 -18.14 13.09
C ALA A 70 9.03 -19.57 13.49
N ARG A 71 9.79 -20.50 12.95
CA ARG A 71 9.66 -21.95 13.15
C ARG A 71 11.07 -22.48 13.29
N ASP A 72 11.40 -22.96 14.48
CA ASP A 72 12.66 -23.61 14.77
C ASP A 72 12.40 -25.12 14.77
N LEU A 73 13.31 -25.90 14.20
CA LEU A 73 13.19 -27.36 14.14
C LEU A 73 14.19 -27.95 15.12
N ASP A 74 13.69 -28.71 16.08
CA ASP A 74 14.47 -29.54 16.99
C ASP A 74 14.30 -30.99 16.55
N ALA A 75 15.38 -31.77 16.53
CA ALA A 75 15.32 -33.19 16.24
C ALA A 75 16.01 -34.00 17.34
N THR A 76 15.33 -35.05 17.79
CA THR A 76 15.89 -36.07 18.66
C THR A 76 15.91 -37.38 17.90
N TRP A 77 16.82 -38.28 18.24
CA TRP A 77 16.90 -39.58 17.59
C TRP A 77 17.11 -40.65 18.64
N GLU A 78 16.66 -41.85 18.28
CA GLU A 78 16.80 -43.06 19.08
C GLU A 78 17.19 -44.20 18.16
N ARG A 79 18.09 -45.06 18.64
CA ARG A 79 18.51 -46.26 17.92
C ARG A 79 17.66 -47.44 18.36
N GLY A 80 17.18 -48.21 17.40
CA GLY A 80 16.67 -49.55 17.64
C GLY A 80 17.33 -50.58 16.73
N ASP A 81 16.85 -51.81 16.80
CA ASP A 81 17.44 -52.95 16.09
C ASP A 81 17.30 -52.81 14.57
N GLY A 82 18.37 -52.33 13.92
CA GLY A 82 18.45 -52.14 12.47
C GLY A 82 17.73 -50.90 11.95
N TYR A 83 17.29 -50.00 12.83
CA TYR A 83 16.64 -48.74 12.46
C TYR A 83 17.07 -47.56 13.33
N LEU A 84 17.01 -46.39 12.72
CA LEU A 84 17.17 -45.10 13.37
C LEU A 84 15.81 -44.40 13.37
N ILE A 85 15.27 -44.11 14.56
CA ILE A 85 14.05 -43.32 14.72
C ILE A 85 14.49 -41.87 14.92
N VAL A 86 14.04 -40.98 14.04
CA VAL A 86 14.26 -39.53 14.19
C VAL A 86 12.91 -38.88 14.46
N ARG A 87 12.77 -38.23 15.61
CA ARG A 87 11.61 -37.43 15.98
C ARG A 87 11.94 -35.96 15.76
N VAL A 88 11.19 -35.30 14.87
CA VAL A 88 11.35 -33.88 14.56
C VAL A 88 10.17 -33.11 15.16
N THR A 89 10.50 -32.14 16.00
CA THR A 89 9.55 -31.23 16.63
C THR A 89 9.76 -29.81 16.12
N GLU A 90 8.67 -29.13 15.78
CA GLU A 90 8.68 -27.73 15.37
C GLU A 90 8.33 -26.86 16.57
N ALA A 91 9.28 -26.05 17.03
CA ALA A 91 9.08 -24.99 18.01
C ALA A 91 8.61 -23.72 17.28
N ARG A 92 7.40 -23.25 17.58
CA ARG A 92 6.81 -22.11 16.87
C ARG A 92 6.91 -20.84 17.71
N GLN A 93 7.35 -19.76 17.09
CA GLN A 93 7.27 -18.42 17.67
C GLN A 93 6.08 -17.65 17.07
N CYS A 94 5.21 -17.20 17.95
CA CYS A 94 4.01 -16.44 17.63
C CYS A 94 4.21 -14.97 17.99
N GLN A 95 3.62 -14.09 17.20
CA GLN A 95 3.57 -12.66 17.47
C GLN A 95 2.12 -12.22 17.61
N LEU A 96 1.83 -11.48 18.68
CA LEU A 96 0.50 -10.89 18.85
C LEU A 96 0.29 -9.78 17.80
N ILE A 97 -0.85 -9.75 17.14
CA ILE A 97 -1.23 -8.75 16.14
C ILE A 97 -2.47 -8.02 16.66
N GLU A 98 -2.26 -6.79 17.10
CA GLU A 98 -3.31 -5.92 17.58
C GLU A 98 -3.79 -4.98 16.48
N ARG A 99 -5.10 -4.74 16.40
CA ARG A 99 -5.68 -3.75 15.49
C ARG A 99 -6.05 -2.51 16.28
N VAL A 100 -5.28 -1.44 16.10
CA VAL A 100 -5.51 -0.16 16.79
C VAL A 100 -6.38 0.72 15.88
N PRO A 101 -7.53 1.23 16.34
CA PRO A 101 -8.34 2.15 15.55
C PRO A 101 -7.56 3.44 15.29
N VAL A 102 -7.41 3.80 14.01
CA VAL A 102 -6.73 5.01 13.58
C VAL A 102 -7.64 5.88 12.74
N ARG A 103 -7.48 7.19 12.90
CA ARG A 103 -8.11 8.19 12.05
C ARG A 103 -7.08 8.68 11.05
N ARG A 104 -7.30 8.38 9.78
CA ARG A 104 -6.47 8.84 8.68
C ARG A 104 -7.07 10.10 8.10
N THR A 105 -6.36 11.21 8.23
CA THR A 105 -6.71 12.48 7.59
C THR A 105 -6.02 12.52 6.24
N VAL A 106 -6.78 12.37 5.16
CA VAL A 106 -6.29 12.49 3.80
C VAL A 106 -6.55 13.92 3.34
N THR A 107 -5.48 14.69 3.20
CA THR A 107 -5.54 16.05 2.67
C THR A 107 -5.05 16.03 1.24
N THR A 108 -5.94 16.29 0.29
CA THR A 108 -5.59 16.45 -1.12
C THR A 108 -5.45 17.93 -1.41
N ARG A 109 -4.22 18.36 -1.72
CA ARG A 109 -3.96 19.73 -2.20
C ARG A 109 -3.82 19.70 -3.70
N ARG A 110 -4.71 20.40 -4.41
CA ARG A 110 -4.53 20.72 -5.82
C ARG A 110 -3.89 22.10 -5.90
N LYS A 111 -2.67 22.19 -6.42
CA LYS A 111 -2.04 23.49 -6.66
C LYS A 111 -2.82 24.23 -7.74
N LEU A 112 -2.97 25.54 -7.59
CA LEU A 112 -3.54 26.42 -8.62
C LEU A 112 -2.64 26.42 -9.86
N ASP A 113 -3.23 26.28 -11.06
CA ASP A 113 -2.46 26.36 -12.30
C ASP A 113 -1.92 27.77 -12.52
N PRO A 114 -0.62 27.99 -12.86
CA PRO A 114 -0.18 29.31 -13.26
C PRO A 114 -0.99 29.84 -14.44
N GLY A 115 -1.54 28.97 -15.29
CA GLY A 115 -2.48 29.33 -16.34
C GLY A 115 -3.74 30.03 -15.82
N VAL A 116 -4.16 29.79 -14.57
CA VAL A 116 -5.29 30.53 -13.96
C VAL A 116 -4.97 32.01 -13.80
N TYR A 117 -3.75 32.36 -13.39
CA TYR A 117 -3.34 33.77 -13.28
C TYR A 117 -3.30 34.44 -14.64
N PHE A 118 -2.86 33.72 -15.67
CA PHE A 118 -2.92 34.20 -17.04
C PHE A 118 -4.36 34.45 -17.49
N LEU A 119 -5.30 33.55 -17.19
CA LEU A 119 -6.72 33.75 -17.53
C LEU A 119 -7.32 34.96 -16.81
N TYR A 120 -7.00 35.19 -15.54
CA TYR A 120 -7.42 36.40 -14.82
C TYR A 120 -6.84 37.67 -15.44
N ALA A 121 -5.55 37.66 -15.79
CA ALA A 121 -4.90 38.81 -16.43
C ALA A 121 -5.50 39.09 -17.81
N LEU A 122 -5.70 38.06 -18.64
CA LEU A 122 -6.33 38.18 -19.95
C LEU A 122 -7.77 38.69 -19.84
N ALA A 123 -8.55 38.19 -18.88
CA ALA A 123 -9.89 38.68 -18.61
C ALA A 123 -9.89 40.15 -18.19
N ALA A 124 -8.99 40.55 -17.27
CA ALA A 124 -8.89 41.93 -16.81
C ALA A 124 -8.52 42.88 -17.95
N VAL A 125 -7.55 42.51 -18.79
CA VAL A 125 -7.15 43.31 -19.96
C VAL A 125 -8.30 43.39 -20.97
N ALA A 126 -8.92 42.28 -21.33
CA ALA A 126 -10.02 42.26 -22.31
C ALA A 126 -11.23 43.10 -21.84
N LEU A 127 -11.64 42.93 -20.58
CA LEU A 127 -12.74 43.71 -20.01
C LEU A 127 -12.39 45.19 -19.85
N GLY A 128 -11.14 45.50 -19.50
CA GLY A 128 -10.66 46.88 -19.40
C GLY A 128 -10.67 47.60 -20.76
N VAL A 129 -10.17 46.96 -21.81
CA VAL A 129 -10.21 47.50 -23.18
C VAL A 129 -11.65 47.59 -23.68
N ALA A 130 -12.51 46.61 -23.36
CA ALA A 130 -13.93 46.66 -23.70
C ALA A 130 -14.63 47.86 -23.05
N ALA A 131 -14.41 48.08 -21.75
CA ALA A 131 -14.97 49.23 -21.04
C ALA A 131 -14.48 50.56 -21.64
N TYR A 132 -13.19 50.64 -21.99
CA TYR A 132 -12.64 51.81 -22.67
C TYR A 132 -13.27 52.03 -24.06
N ALA A 133 -13.43 50.97 -24.85
CA ALA A 133 -14.07 51.04 -26.17
C ALA A 133 -15.56 51.42 -26.10
N TYR A 134 -16.28 51.01 -25.04
CA TYR A 134 -17.64 51.49 -24.79
C TYR A 134 -17.68 52.98 -24.40
N ALA A 135 -16.69 53.46 -23.64
CA ALA A 135 -16.60 54.85 -23.22
C ALA A 135 -16.16 55.78 -24.37
N ARG A 136 -15.29 55.29 -25.28
CA ARG A 136 -14.75 56.03 -26.43
C ARG A 136 -14.77 55.17 -27.70
N PRO A 137 -15.95 54.93 -28.29
CA PRO A 137 -16.06 54.11 -29.49
C PRO A 137 -15.38 54.73 -30.73
N ALA A 138 -15.25 56.07 -30.74
CA ALA A 138 -14.56 56.85 -31.76
C ALA A 138 -13.10 56.41 -31.96
N ASP A 139 -12.37 56.18 -30.87
CA ASP A 139 -10.95 55.76 -30.90
C ASP A 139 -10.72 54.41 -31.60
N PHE A 140 -11.78 53.60 -31.76
CA PHE A 140 -11.78 52.29 -32.39
C PHE A 140 -12.48 52.28 -33.75
N SER A 141 -12.92 53.44 -34.25
CA SER A 141 -13.44 53.58 -35.60
C SER A 141 -12.49 54.38 -36.48
N SER A 142 -11.97 53.74 -37.52
CA SER A 142 -11.23 54.41 -38.58
C SER A 142 -12.12 54.75 -39.80
N SER A 143 -13.44 54.56 -39.69
CA SER A 143 -14.36 54.70 -40.81
C SER A 143 -15.32 55.87 -40.64
N THR A 144 -15.39 56.72 -41.65
CA THR A 144 -16.47 57.70 -41.82
C THR A 144 -17.56 57.08 -42.69
N LYS A 145 -18.82 57.20 -42.28
CA LYS A 145 -19.99 56.79 -43.05
C LYS A 145 -20.67 58.04 -43.62
N THR A 146 -20.98 58.04 -44.90
CA THR A 146 -21.77 59.10 -45.51
C THR A 146 -23.24 58.94 -45.11
N ASP A 147 -23.82 60.01 -44.57
CA ASP A 147 -25.25 60.08 -44.24
C ASP A 147 -26.10 60.31 -45.51
N ALA A 148 -27.42 60.13 -45.43
CA ALA A 148 -28.36 60.32 -46.53
C ALA A 148 -28.33 61.75 -47.12
N SER A 149 -27.80 62.71 -46.35
CA SER A 149 -27.54 64.10 -46.74
C SER A 149 -26.24 64.31 -47.51
N GLY A 150 -25.40 63.27 -47.67
CA GLY A 150 -24.06 63.36 -48.28
C GLY A 150 -22.97 63.84 -47.33
N ALA A 151 -23.29 64.14 -46.07
CA ALA A 151 -22.31 64.53 -45.05
C ALA A 151 -21.52 63.32 -44.55
N ALA A 152 -20.21 63.47 -44.34
CA ALA A 152 -19.40 62.46 -43.68
C ALA A 152 -19.65 62.48 -42.16
N VAL A 153 -20.24 61.40 -41.63
CA VAL A 153 -20.52 61.19 -40.21
C VAL A 153 -19.61 60.09 -39.67
N GLU A 154 -19.15 60.23 -38.44
CA GLU A 154 -18.30 59.22 -37.80
C GLU A 154 -19.08 57.92 -37.54
N ASN A 155 -18.55 56.78 -37.99
CA ASN A 155 -19.22 55.49 -37.82
C ASN A 155 -18.78 54.84 -36.51
N LEU A 156 -19.55 54.93 -35.43
CA LEU A 156 -19.16 54.36 -34.14
C LEU A 156 -19.38 52.83 -34.02
N ALA A 157 -20.05 52.20 -35.00
CA ALA A 157 -20.41 50.79 -34.93
C ALA A 157 -19.21 49.83 -34.75
N PRO A 158 -18.04 50.01 -35.41
CA PRO A 158 -16.87 49.16 -35.21
C PRO A 158 -16.34 49.20 -33.77
N GLY A 159 -16.38 50.36 -33.11
CA GLY A 159 -15.96 50.52 -31.73
C GLY A 159 -16.85 49.72 -30.76
N TYR A 160 -18.17 49.83 -30.92
CA TYR A 160 -19.13 49.04 -30.13
C TYR A 160 -19.03 47.54 -30.39
N LEU A 161 -18.79 47.13 -31.64
CA LEU A 161 -18.59 45.72 -32.00
C LEU A 161 -17.32 45.16 -31.34
N THR A 162 -16.23 45.91 -31.37
CA THR A 162 -14.97 45.54 -30.71
C THR A 162 -15.17 45.42 -29.19
N ALA A 163 -15.86 46.38 -28.59
CA ALA A 163 -16.20 46.35 -27.17
C ALA A 163 -17.03 45.10 -26.82
N GLY A 164 -18.01 44.74 -27.65
CA GLY A 164 -18.84 43.55 -27.46
C GLY A 164 -18.05 42.25 -27.53
N ILE A 165 -17.19 42.09 -28.54
CA ILE A 165 -16.34 40.90 -28.71
C ILE A 165 -15.41 40.73 -27.50
N LEU A 166 -14.76 41.81 -27.07
CA LEU A 166 -13.84 41.79 -25.94
C LEU A 166 -14.57 41.54 -24.61
N THR A 167 -15.80 42.04 -24.45
CA THR A 167 -16.63 41.77 -23.28
C THR A 167 -16.96 40.28 -23.16
N VAL A 168 -17.40 39.66 -24.27
CA VAL A 168 -17.72 38.24 -24.30
C VAL A 168 -16.47 37.40 -24.04
N GLY A 169 -15.37 37.69 -24.74
CA GLY A 169 -14.10 36.97 -24.55
C GLY A 169 -13.56 37.09 -23.13
N GLY A 170 -13.56 38.30 -22.57
CA GLY A 170 -13.13 38.57 -21.20
C GLY A 170 -14.00 37.87 -20.15
N SER A 171 -15.33 37.87 -20.33
CA SER A 171 -16.26 37.19 -19.44
C SER A 171 -16.07 35.67 -19.44
N VAL A 172 -15.85 35.07 -20.63
CA VAL A 172 -15.57 33.63 -20.74
C VAL A 172 -14.24 33.28 -20.07
N ALA A 173 -13.19 34.06 -20.29
CA ALA A 173 -11.89 33.85 -19.65
C ALA A 173 -11.99 33.96 -18.12
N LEU A 174 -12.75 34.96 -17.62
CA LEU A 174 -12.99 35.13 -16.19
C LEU A 174 -13.75 33.94 -15.59
N GLY A 175 -14.83 33.51 -16.25
CA GLY A 175 -15.60 32.34 -15.83
C GLY A 175 -14.76 31.07 -15.77
N ALA A 176 -13.91 30.85 -16.78
CA ALA A 176 -12.97 29.73 -16.80
C ALA A 176 -11.97 29.80 -15.64
N ALA A 177 -11.43 30.99 -15.34
CA ALA A 177 -10.52 31.19 -14.20
C ALA A 177 -11.21 30.88 -12.85
N ILE A 178 -12.45 31.35 -12.65
CA ILE A 178 -13.25 31.09 -11.45
C ILE A 178 -13.54 29.59 -11.27
N VAL A 179 -13.93 28.88 -12.33
CA VAL A 179 -14.16 27.43 -12.26
C VAL A 179 -12.88 26.68 -11.90
N GLN A 180 -11.74 27.08 -12.47
CA GLN A 180 -10.46 26.46 -12.14
C GLN A 180 -10.00 26.74 -10.70
N THR A 181 -10.19 27.97 -10.18
CA THR A 181 -9.89 28.26 -8.78
C THR A 181 -10.79 27.47 -7.83
N ALA A 182 -12.08 27.36 -8.13
CA ALA A 182 -13.00 26.55 -7.34
C ALA A 182 -12.59 25.07 -7.29
N ARG A 183 -12.10 24.51 -8.41
CA ARG A 183 -11.61 23.12 -8.49
C ARG A 183 -10.27 22.88 -7.80
N ALA A 184 -9.50 23.93 -7.53
CA ALA A 184 -8.23 23.86 -6.83
C ALA A 184 -8.38 23.87 -5.29
N ARG A 185 -9.61 23.86 -4.77
CA ARG A 185 -9.86 23.82 -3.33
C ARG A 185 -9.20 22.62 -2.66
N LYS A 186 -8.66 22.87 -1.47
CA LYS A 186 -8.14 21.84 -0.57
C LYS A 186 -9.31 20.97 -0.12
N GLU A 187 -9.20 19.67 -0.37
CA GLU A 187 -10.18 18.70 0.11
C GLU A 187 -9.55 17.89 1.26
N THR A 188 -10.24 17.85 2.39
CA THR A 188 -9.84 17.06 3.55
C THR A 188 -10.89 15.98 3.78
N ARG A 189 -10.50 14.72 3.61
CA ARG A 189 -11.35 13.56 3.92
C ARG A 189 -10.81 12.87 5.17
N LEU A 190 -11.71 12.52 6.06
CA LEU A 190 -11.42 11.74 7.24
C LEU A 190 -11.83 10.30 6.95
N VAL A 191 -10.85 9.40 6.99
CA VAL A 191 -11.06 7.98 6.75
C VAL A 191 -10.77 7.25 8.05
N GLU A 192 -11.74 6.52 8.55
CA GLU A 192 -11.55 5.64 9.70
C GLU A 192 -10.97 4.30 9.24
N GLY A 193 -10.08 3.74 10.03
CA GLY A 193 -9.47 2.45 9.72
C GLY A 193 -8.77 1.84 10.93
N TYR A 194 -8.01 0.79 10.66
CA TYR A 194 -7.24 0.08 11.67
C TYR A 194 -5.79 0.03 11.22
N ALA A 195 -4.88 0.43 12.11
CA ALA A 195 -3.46 0.13 11.98
C ALA A 195 -3.19 -1.21 12.65
N VAL A 196 -2.26 -1.98 12.07
CA VAL A 196 -1.76 -3.20 12.70
C VAL A 196 -0.58 -2.81 13.59
N ARG A 197 -0.66 -3.17 14.87
CA ARG A 197 0.44 -3.08 15.83
C ARG A 197 0.92 -4.49 16.13
N GLU A 198 2.19 -4.71 15.87
CA GLU A 198 2.87 -5.95 16.19
C GLU A 198 3.25 -5.94 17.68
N GLY A 199 2.82 -6.95 18.41
CA GLY A 199 3.14 -7.18 19.81
C GLY A 199 4.45 -7.96 20.00
N PRO A 200 4.76 -8.37 21.24
CA PRO A 200 5.95 -9.14 21.55
C PRO A 200 5.92 -10.51 20.86
N VAL A 201 7.11 -11.05 20.63
CA VAL A 201 7.32 -12.41 20.12
C VAL A 201 7.36 -13.35 21.32
N GLU A 202 6.50 -14.35 21.32
CA GLU A 202 6.36 -15.33 22.39
C GLU A 202 6.27 -16.75 21.79
N SER A 203 6.50 -17.79 22.60
CA SER A 203 6.23 -19.16 22.17
C SER A 203 4.73 -19.35 21.91
N CYS A 204 4.38 -20.05 20.83
CA CYS A 204 2.99 -20.42 20.56
C CYS A 204 2.44 -21.37 21.64
N ALA A 205 1.11 -21.57 21.70
CA ALA A 205 0.48 -22.60 22.52
C ALA A 205 -0.29 -23.57 21.59
N PRO A 206 0.06 -24.88 21.53
CA PRO A 206 1.22 -25.50 22.17
C PRO A 206 2.55 -24.97 21.58
N PRO A 207 3.62 -24.91 22.39
CA PRO A 207 4.91 -24.32 21.97
C PRO A 207 5.68 -25.21 21.01
N ARG A 208 5.48 -26.53 21.11
CA ARG A 208 6.12 -27.56 20.30
C ARG A 208 5.05 -28.46 19.71
N VAL A 209 5.21 -28.78 18.44
CA VAL A 209 4.31 -29.67 17.70
C VAL A 209 5.12 -30.65 16.85
N PRO A 210 4.56 -31.80 16.49
CA PRO A 210 5.15 -32.66 15.46
C PRO A 210 5.41 -31.91 14.15
N ALA A 211 6.62 -32.04 13.61
CA ALA A 211 6.96 -31.47 12.31
C ALA A 211 6.59 -32.46 11.21
N VAL A 212 5.31 -32.49 10.81
CA VAL A 212 4.74 -33.47 9.87
C VAL A 212 5.17 -33.20 8.42
N GLY A 213 5.42 -34.27 7.65
CA GLY A 213 5.67 -34.19 6.21
C GLY A 213 7.02 -33.57 5.83
N ARG A 214 7.98 -33.52 6.76
CA ARG A 214 9.33 -32.98 6.57
C ARG A 214 10.25 -34.05 6.01
N ARG A 215 11.12 -33.68 5.08
CA ARG A 215 12.14 -34.60 4.58
C ARG A 215 13.32 -34.60 5.53
N VAL A 216 13.64 -35.77 6.06
CA VAL A 216 14.77 -35.99 6.96
C VAL A 216 15.84 -36.76 6.21
N ARG A 217 17.05 -36.20 6.10
CA ARG A 217 18.24 -36.86 5.59
C ARG A 217 19.23 -37.08 6.73
N VAL A 218 19.57 -38.33 6.98
CA VAL A 218 20.59 -38.72 7.94
C VAL A 218 21.84 -39.14 7.19
N ARG A 219 23.01 -38.66 7.60
CA ARG A 219 24.31 -39.04 7.07
C ARG A 219 25.19 -39.61 8.17
N VAL A 220 25.70 -40.83 8.02
CA VAL A 220 26.66 -41.44 8.97
C VAL A 220 27.79 -42.05 8.16
N GLY A 221 29.04 -41.76 8.52
CA GLY A 221 30.20 -42.44 7.92
C GLY A 221 30.29 -42.35 6.38
N GLY A 222 29.66 -41.34 5.75
CA GLY A 222 29.60 -41.18 4.29
C GLY A 222 28.35 -41.76 3.61
N GLU A 223 27.60 -42.64 4.28
CA GLU A 223 26.28 -43.07 3.80
C GLU A 223 25.21 -42.04 4.12
N ALA A 224 24.22 -41.89 3.24
CA ALA A 224 23.05 -41.04 3.47
C ALA A 224 21.75 -41.81 3.23
N ARG A 225 20.78 -41.65 4.14
CA ARG A 225 19.43 -42.19 4.02
C ARG A 225 18.42 -41.07 4.19
N GLU A 226 17.28 -41.20 3.54
CA GLU A 226 16.20 -40.22 3.60
C GLU A 226 14.88 -40.88 4.01
N ALA A 227 14.07 -40.14 4.75
CA ALA A 227 12.69 -40.50 5.08
C ALA A 227 11.84 -39.21 5.19
N VAL A 228 10.52 -39.38 5.26
CA VAL A 228 9.58 -38.29 5.51
C VAL A 228 8.93 -38.52 6.87
N THR A 229 8.80 -37.46 7.68
CA THR A 229 8.14 -37.55 8.98
C THR A 229 6.64 -37.82 8.84
N ASP A 230 6.12 -38.71 9.67
CA ASP A 230 4.70 -39.04 9.78
C ASP A 230 3.89 -37.98 10.56
N ALA A 231 2.64 -38.31 10.90
CA ALA A 231 1.73 -37.43 11.64
C ALA A 231 2.23 -37.09 13.06
N ASP A 232 3.09 -37.93 13.63
CA ASP A 232 3.72 -37.73 14.94
C ASP A 232 5.10 -37.08 14.84
N GLY A 233 5.50 -36.67 13.62
CA GLY A 233 6.78 -36.03 13.38
C GLY A 233 7.94 -37.03 13.39
N VAL A 234 7.66 -38.32 13.23
CA VAL A 234 8.64 -39.40 13.32
C VAL A 234 9.03 -39.89 11.93
N ALA A 235 10.33 -40.02 11.69
CA ALA A 235 10.91 -40.62 10.50
C ALA A 235 11.69 -41.88 10.91
N ARG A 236 11.41 -43.02 10.27
CA ARG A 236 12.11 -44.28 10.51
C ARG A 236 13.02 -44.60 9.33
N LEU A 237 14.31 -44.77 9.60
CA LEU A 237 15.31 -45.07 8.57
C LEU A 237 15.96 -46.42 8.88
N ALA A 238 15.96 -47.34 7.92
CA ALA A 238 16.70 -48.59 8.06
C ALA A 238 18.21 -48.29 8.08
N TRP A 239 18.91 -48.76 9.11
CA TRP A 239 20.34 -48.48 9.30
C TRP A 239 21.10 -49.75 9.73
N PRO A 240 21.88 -50.37 8.82
CA PRO A 240 22.63 -51.58 9.11
C PRO A 240 24.02 -51.22 9.68
N GLY A 241 24.11 -50.90 10.97
CA GLY A 241 25.41 -50.79 11.65
C GLY A 241 25.47 -49.81 12.80
N ASP A 242 26.63 -49.80 13.47
CA ASP A 242 26.94 -48.93 14.59
C ASP A 242 27.16 -47.49 14.11
N ALA A 243 26.06 -46.74 14.01
CA ALA A 243 26.11 -45.35 13.62
C ALA A 243 26.65 -44.49 14.76
N SER A 244 27.98 -44.32 14.83
CA SER A 244 28.58 -43.30 15.71
C SER A 244 28.32 -41.92 15.13
N SER A 245 27.61 -41.07 15.90
CA SER A 245 27.27 -39.67 15.61
C SER A 245 26.80 -39.38 14.17
N PRO A 246 25.50 -39.58 13.87
CA PRO A 246 24.96 -39.15 12.59
C PRO A 246 25.11 -37.63 12.40
N ALA A 247 24.96 -37.16 11.16
CA ALA A 247 24.72 -35.77 10.78
C ALA A 247 23.32 -35.68 10.16
N LEU A 248 22.51 -34.72 10.62
CA LEU A 248 21.07 -34.70 10.37
C LEU A 248 20.72 -33.42 9.62
N PHE A 249 19.94 -33.59 8.57
CA PHE A 249 19.43 -32.52 7.76
C PHE A 249 17.91 -32.66 7.66
N VAL A 250 17.18 -31.58 7.89
CA VAL A 250 15.73 -31.52 7.71
C VAL A 250 15.43 -30.46 6.65
N ASP A 251 14.73 -30.85 5.59
CA ASP A 251 14.50 -30.03 4.40
C ASP A 251 15.79 -29.36 3.85
N ASP A 252 16.87 -30.14 3.82
CA ASP A 252 18.23 -29.72 3.39
C ASP A 252 18.91 -28.67 4.29
N ALA A 253 18.32 -28.31 5.44
CA ALA A 253 18.95 -27.48 6.45
C ALA A 253 19.59 -28.33 7.56
N PRO A 254 20.80 -27.99 8.05
CA PRO A 254 21.38 -28.67 9.20
C PRO A 254 20.56 -28.36 10.47
N VAL A 255 20.39 -29.37 11.33
CA VAL A 255 19.69 -29.25 12.62
C VAL A 255 20.65 -29.59 13.76
N GLU A 256 20.51 -28.88 14.89
CA GLU A 256 21.37 -29.06 16.07
C GLU A 256 21.08 -30.39 16.78
N TRP A 257 22.14 -31.02 17.31
CA TRP A 257 22.11 -32.34 17.93
C TRP A 257 21.71 -32.28 19.40
N ARG A 258 20.72 -33.09 19.80
CA ARG A 258 20.58 -33.55 21.18
C ARG A 258 20.43 -35.06 21.19
N GLU A 259 21.48 -35.73 21.63
CA GLU A 259 21.41 -37.14 21.96
C GLU A 259 20.50 -37.30 23.17
N HIS A 260 19.50 -38.16 23.04
CA HIS A 260 18.63 -38.49 24.16
C HIS A 260 19.17 -39.76 24.78
N ASP A 261 19.91 -39.63 25.88
CA ASP A 261 20.36 -40.80 26.65
C ASP A 261 19.11 -41.52 27.16
N ALA A 262 18.84 -42.70 26.60
CA ALA A 262 17.70 -43.55 26.98
C ALA A 262 17.68 -43.87 28.49
N ALA A 263 18.80 -43.68 29.20
CA ALA A 263 18.92 -43.81 30.65
C ALA A 263 18.11 -42.78 31.47
N SER A 264 17.58 -41.71 30.85
CA SER A 264 16.77 -40.69 31.57
C SER A 264 15.25 -40.83 31.37
N ALA A 265 14.78 -41.89 30.70
CA ALA A 265 13.36 -42.11 30.43
C ALA A 265 12.61 -42.94 31.51
N GLU A 266 13.26 -43.31 32.62
CA GLU A 266 12.56 -43.81 33.82
C GLU A 266 12.24 -42.66 34.76
N ALA A 267 11.28 -41.80 34.38
CA ALA A 267 10.46 -41.15 35.39
C ALA A 267 9.45 -42.21 35.87
N PRO A 268 9.50 -42.69 37.13
CA PRO A 268 8.51 -43.63 37.62
C PRO A 268 7.13 -42.98 37.47
N LEU A 269 6.22 -43.70 36.80
CA LEU A 269 4.80 -43.42 36.86
C LEU A 269 4.45 -43.29 38.35
N ALA A 270 4.19 -42.05 38.80
CA ALA A 270 3.65 -41.81 40.11
C ALA A 270 2.35 -42.62 40.21
N ARG A 271 2.40 -43.66 41.04
CA ARG A 271 1.25 -44.45 41.43
C ARG A 271 0.26 -43.47 42.03
N VAL A 272 -0.81 -43.17 41.29
CA VAL A 272 -1.95 -42.44 41.82
C VAL A 272 -2.57 -43.38 42.87
N GLU A 273 -2.27 -43.12 44.13
CA GLU A 273 -3.04 -43.70 45.23
C GLU A 273 -4.44 -43.09 45.17
N ASP A 274 -5.41 -43.97 44.98
CA ASP A 274 -6.84 -43.72 45.02
C ASP A 274 -7.20 -43.21 46.43
N PRO A 275 -7.70 -41.97 46.61
CA PRO A 275 -8.24 -41.57 47.90
C PRO A 275 -9.64 -42.16 48.02
N GLY A 276 -9.79 -43.10 48.94
CA GLY A 276 -11.10 -43.55 49.42
C GLY A 276 -11.94 -42.44 50.03
#